data_AF-A0A1L7XE51-F1
#
_entry.id   AF-A0A1L7XE51-F1
#
_cell.length_a   1.000
_cell.length_b   1.000
_cell.length_c   1.000
_cell.angle_alpha   90.00
_cell.angle_beta   90.00
_cell.angle_gamma   90.00
#
_symmetry.space_group_name_H-M   'P 1'
#
loop_
_entity.id
_entity.type
_entity.pdbx_description
1 polymer ?
#
loop_
_entity_poly.entity_id
_entity_poly.type
_entity_poly.pdbx_seq_one_letter_code
_entity_poly.pdbx_strand_id
1 'polypeptide(L)'
;MASDNESTRSSDSGSESGGDVDASLRSISNLKLEHLKKELGKAGIKFEEKAPKPELQAILALWTLGRLVSGQTTNQDAAQTIEKWCKMPVPKLGEVMGKRKMKNYTKLTKWERVESLIKDEFDEPDDKSVKSTAKSAKKSGSRGGKSTAGESSSAQTESKLDPQEVSSDVVNLLVSSIYNMVVTTRKFGSIHGYGPKGCTALLDDLDSIPAIKDASHLKDLLAATRTSSMKLLRWICDTYGSRFVVLSDDNRIRGFETGIPQFAVLDDTGEAPAVTRMSDNGGPLFFHGTSIASVLPILTDGFKASEGLCVTAGPNHAIGYAHNIWLKKRTYWKNSPYPNYGALLGCQIPGQEEPVANLQLNFTHPELVTVRYMFLIPPPKFGPTIETVEPAMLAGIKAIREGKGRSLEKSCPIDSFRRCLSRNFLDEKTELLGLRNTRELGTLLF
;
A
#
# COMPACT_ATOMS: atom_id res chain seq x y z
N MET A 1 19.91 69.31 13.05
CA MET A 1 18.62 69.49 12.35
C MET A 1 18.28 68.17 11.71
N ALA A 2 17.18 67.57 12.15
CA ALA A 2 16.69 66.27 11.71
C ALA A 2 16.03 66.40 10.33
N SER A 3 16.16 65.37 9.50
CA SER A 3 15.30 65.14 8.35
C SER A 3 15.13 63.65 8.14
N ASP A 4 13.93 63.24 8.52
CA ASP A 4 13.16 62.04 8.24
C ASP A 4 13.49 61.29 6.94
N ASN A 5 13.54 59.95 7.04
CA ASN A 5 12.97 59.11 5.98
C ASN A 5 12.62 57.72 6.54
N GLU A 6 11.37 57.59 6.97
CA GLU A 6 10.78 56.36 7.46
C GLU A 6 10.14 55.63 6.26
N SER A 7 10.78 54.56 5.78
CA SER A 7 10.24 53.70 4.73
C SER A 7 9.59 52.47 5.36
N THR A 8 8.28 52.49 5.48
CA THR A 8 7.46 51.39 6.00
C THR A 8 7.25 50.35 4.90
N ARG A 9 7.99 49.23 4.97
CA ARG A 9 7.73 48.01 4.20
C ARG A 9 6.74 47.13 4.97
N SER A 10 5.47 47.20 4.58
CA SER A 10 4.43 46.25 5.02
C SER A 10 4.75 44.87 4.43
N SER A 11 5.11 43.93 5.30
CA SER A 11 5.32 42.51 4.96
C SER A 11 4.14 41.71 5.46
N ASP A 12 3.12 41.58 4.61
CA ASP A 12 1.96 40.73 4.84
C ASP A 12 2.36 39.28 4.55
N SER A 13 2.74 38.55 5.61
CA SER A 13 3.12 37.13 5.55
C SER A 13 1.97 36.29 6.07
N GLY A 14 0.99 36.04 5.18
CA GLY A 14 -0.05 35.05 5.37
C GLY A 14 0.56 33.66 5.45
N SER A 15 0.86 33.21 6.66
CA SER A 15 1.25 31.84 6.96
C SER A 15 0.03 30.93 6.81
N GLU A 16 -0.15 30.35 5.62
CA GLU A 16 -1.07 29.23 5.42
C GLU A 16 -0.48 28.00 6.12
N SER A 17 -0.76 27.88 7.42
CA SER A 17 -0.48 26.67 8.18
C SER A 17 -1.22 25.50 7.54
N GLY A 18 -0.47 24.54 6.99
CA GLY A 18 -0.96 23.25 6.51
C GLY A 18 -1.45 22.41 7.67
N GLY A 19 -2.59 22.77 8.24
CA GLY A 19 -3.31 21.94 9.18
C GLY A 19 -3.77 20.67 8.46
N ASP A 20 -3.36 19.52 8.98
CA ASP A 20 -3.84 18.21 8.59
C ASP A 20 -5.37 18.21 8.71
N VAL A 21 -6.05 18.46 7.57
CA VAL A 21 -7.50 18.64 7.53
C VAL A 21 -8.09 17.26 7.81
N ASP A 22 -8.52 17.06 9.05
CA ASP A 22 -9.35 15.93 9.45
C ASP A 22 -10.45 15.79 8.40
N ALA A 23 -10.42 14.68 7.66
CA ALA A 23 -11.24 14.42 6.48
C ALA A 23 -12.69 14.10 6.88
N SER A 24 -13.21 14.81 7.87
CA SER A 24 -14.60 14.80 8.27
C SER A 24 -15.42 15.58 7.25
N LEU A 25 -16.56 15.04 6.83
CA LEU A 25 -17.52 15.71 5.94
C LEU A 25 -18.00 17.08 6.49
N ARG A 26 -17.79 17.37 7.78
CA ARG A 26 -18.07 18.68 8.40
C ARG A 26 -17.31 19.83 7.72
N SER A 27 -16.08 19.58 7.24
CA SER A 27 -15.28 20.61 6.58
C SER A 27 -15.84 20.99 5.20
N ILE A 28 -16.50 20.03 4.51
CA ILE A 28 -16.99 20.19 3.13
C ILE A 28 -18.03 21.32 3.00
N SER A 29 -18.83 21.61 4.04
CA SER A 29 -19.77 22.76 4.02
C SER A 29 -19.09 24.07 3.64
N ASN A 30 -17.94 24.28 4.27
CA ASN A 30 -17.30 25.58 4.40
C ASN A 30 -16.30 25.82 3.27
N LEU A 31 -15.96 24.77 2.51
CA LEU A 31 -15.08 24.90 1.36
C LEU A 31 -15.71 25.78 0.28
N LYS A 32 -14.92 26.72 -0.24
CA LYS A 32 -15.26 27.51 -1.44
C LYS A 32 -15.21 26.59 -2.67
N LEU A 33 -15.86 27.02 -3.75
CA LEU A 33 -15.91 26.25 -5.01
C LEU A 33 -14.50 25.85 -5.49
N GLU A 34 -13.58 26.81 -5.50
CA GLU A 34 -12.18 26.58 -5.92
C GLU A 34 -11.44 25.56 -5.04
N HIS A 35 -11.70 25.55 -3.73
CA HIS A 35 -11.10 24.57 -2.83
C HIS A 35 -11.64 23.16 -3.08
N LEU A 36 -12.94 23.03 -3.36
CA LEU A 36 -13.53 21.73 -3.73
C LEU A 36 -12.88 21.19 -5.01
N LYS A 37 -12.74 22.03 -6.04
CA LYS A 37 -12.07 21.67 -7.30
C LYS A 37 -10.62 21.25 -7.06
N LYS A 38 -9.88 22.00 -6.23
CA LYS A 38 -8.48 21.71 -5.88
C LYS A 38 -8.35 20.36 -5.17
N GLU A 39 -9.19 20.07 -4.18
CA GLU A 39 -9.15 18.79 -3.45
C GLU A 39 -9.53 17.60 -4.34
N LEU A 40 -10.58 17.74 -5.16
CA LEU A 40 -10.95 16.71 -6.14
C LEU A 40 -9.84 16.47 -7.19
N GLY A 41 -9.18 17.55 -7.65
CA GLY A 41 -8.06 17.46 -8.58
C GLY A 41 -6.85 16.76 -7.97
N LYS A 42 -6.49 17.08 -6.72
CA LYS A 42 -5.44 16.36 -5.97
C LYS A 42 -5.76 14.89 -5.79
N ALA A 43 -7.03 14.56 -5.59
CA ALA A 43 -7.49 13.18 -5.47
C ALA A 43 -7.56 12.42 -6.81
N GLY A 44 -7.29 13.08 -7.95
CA GLY A 44 -7.39 12.50 -9.28
C GLY A 44 -8.83 12.15 -9.68
N ILE A 45 -9.82 12.83 -9.11
CA ILE A 45 -11.24 12.62 -9.41
C ILE A 45 -11.66 13.53 -10.56
N LYS A 46 -12.27 12.95 -11.60
CA LYS A 46 -12.79 13.70 -12.75
C LYS A 46 -14.13 14.35 -12.39
N PHE A 47 -14.29 15.63 -12.69
CA PHE A 47 -15.53 16.38 -12.50
C PHE A 47 -15.68 17.42 -13.63
N GLU A 48 -16.90 17.89 -13.88
CA GLU A 48 -17.15 18.95 -14.85
C GLU A 48 -16.66 20.30 -14.29
N GLU A 49 -15.88 21.05 -15.07
CA GLU A 49 -15.31 22.33 -14.62
C GLU A 49 -16.39 23.36 -14.23
N LYS A 50 -17.57 23.25 -14.84
CA LYS A 50 -18.74 24.11 -14.59
C LYS A 50 -19.73 23.51 -13.58
N ALA A 51 -19.40 22.39 -12.94
CA ALA A 51 -20.26 21.78 -11.94
C ALA A 51 -20.55 22.77 -10.79
N PRO A 52 -21.82 22.92 -10.37
CA PRO A 52 -22.20 23.78 -9.27
C PRO A 52 -21.63 23.26 -7.94
N LYS A 53 -21.46 24.17 -6.97
CA LYS A 53 -20.90 23.83 -5.63
C LYS A 53 -21.53 22.57 -4.99
N PRO A 54 -22.87 22.39 -4.97
CA PRO A 54 -23.47 21.22 -4.34
C PRO A 54 -23.12 19.89 -5.02
N GLU A 55 -22.89 19.90 -6.33
CA GLU A 55 -22.46 18.70 -7.07
C GLU A 55 -21.03 18.34 -6.71
N LEU A 56 -20.12 19.32 -6.69
CA LEU A 56 -18.74 19.10 -6.25
C LEU A 56 -18.68 18.62 -4.79
N GLN A 57 -19.55 19.13 -3.91
CA GLN A 57 -19.66 18.64 -2.54
C GLN A 57 -20.14 17.18 -2.47
N ALA A 58 -21.07 16.78 -3.35
CA ALA A 58 -21.55 15.41 -3.44
C ALA A 58 -20.45 14.45 -3.91
N ILE A 59 -19.70 14.83 -4.95
CA ILE A 59 -18.56 14.06 -5.47
C ILE A 59 -17.49 13.92 -4.39
N LEU A 60 -17.13 15.02 -3.72
CA LEU A 60 -16.13 15.00 -2.66
C LEU A 60 -16.59 14.13 -1.47
N ALA A 61 -17.87 14.19 -1.10
CA ALA A 61 -18.42 13.35 -0.04
C ALA A 61 -18.34 11.84 -0.37
N LEU A 62 -18.65 11.46 -1.62
CA LEU A 62 -18.49 10.07 -2.08
C LEU A 62 -17.03 9.60 -1.99
N TRP A 63 -16.09 10.43 -2.44
CA TRP A 63 -14.67 10.12 -2.36
C TRP A 63 -14.18 10.01 -0.92
N THR A 64 -14.53 10.97 -0.05
CA THR A 64 -14.17 10.95 1.37
C THR A 64 -14.70 9.71 2.09
N LEU A 65 -15.87 9.21 1.68
CA LEU A 65 -16.46 7.97 2.20
C LEU A 65 -15.93 6.69 1.54
N GLY A 66 -14.95 6.80 0.64
CA GLY A 66 -14.36 5.65 -0.07
C GLY A 66 -15.34 4.96 -1.02
N ARG A 67 -16.37 5.67 -1.48
CA ARG A 67 -17.36 5.20 -2.47
C ARG A 67 -17.00 5.62 -3.90
N LEU A 68 -15.93 6.39 -4.06
CA LEU A 68 -15.37 6.80 -5.34
C LEU A 68 -13.84 6.66 -5.30
N VAL A 69 -13.25 6.04 -6.33
CA VAL A 69 -11.80 5.81 -6.44
C VAL A 69 -11.17 6.80 -7.43
N SER A 70 -9.88 7.11 -7.26
CA SER A 70 -9.12 7.96 -8.19
C SER A 70 -9.23 7.45 -9.63
N GLY A 71 -9.34 8.37 -10.60
CA GLY A 71 -9.47 8.06 -12.02
C GLY A 71 -10.86 7.61 -12.50
N GLN A 72 -11.76 7.22 -11.59
CA GLN A 72 -13.13 6.85 -11.95
C GLN A 72 -14.00 8.06 -12.25
N THR A 73 -14.90 7.90 -13.22
CA THR A 73 -16.01 8.84 -13.44
C THR A 73 -17.10 8.59 -12.40
N THR A 74 -17.55 9.65 -11.73
CA THR A 74 -18.63 9.56 -10.75
C THR A 74 -19.90 9.00 -11.38
N ASN A 75 -20.56 8.03 -10.73
CA ASN A 75 -21.90 7.61 -11.11
C ASN A 75 -22.85 8.82 -10.99
N GLN A 76 -23.38 9.27 -12.13
CA GLN A 76 -24.15 10.51 -12.23
C GLN A 76 -25.45 10.46 -11.40
N ASP A 77 -26.10 9.30 -11.33
CA ASP A 77 -27.33 9.11 -10.54
C ASP A 77 -27.05 9.20 -9.04
N ALA A 78 -25.94 8.61 -8.59
CA ALA A 78 -25.50 8.70 -7.20
C ALA A 78 -25.14 10.15 -6.83
N ALA A 79 -24.36 10.83 -7.68
CA ALA A 79 -23.98 12.23 -7.50
C ALA A 79 -25.21 13.15 -7.40
N GLN A 80 -26.17 13.02 -8.32
CA GLN A 80 -27.41 13.81 -8.33
C GLN A 80 -28.28 13.56 -7.09
N THR A 81 -28.32 12.31 -6.60
CA THR A 81 -29.07 11.96 -5.39
C THR A 81 -28.46 12.64 -4.15
N ILE A 82 -27.13 12.59 -4.03
CA ILE A 82 -26.42 13.22 -2.92
C ILE A 82 -26.46 14.74 -3.03
N GLU A 83 -26.34 15.29 -4.24
CA GLU A 83 -26.47 16.73 -4.51
C GLU A 83 -27.81 17.26 -4.00
N LYS A 84 -28.91 16.52 -4.23
CA LYS A 84 -30.25 16.87 -3.69
C LYS A 84 -30.22 16.95 -2.16
N TRP A 85 -29.53 16.04 -1.47
CA TRP A 85 -29.37 16.09 -0.01
C TRP A 85 -28.49 17.26 0.44
N CYS A 86 -27.40 17.55 -0.27
CA CYS A 86 -26.54 18.70 0.01
C CYS A 86 -27.28 20.04 -0.12
N LYS A 87 -28.21 20.17 -1.08
CA LYS A 87 -29.08 21.36 -1.25
C LYS A 87 -30.20 21.43 -0.20
N MET A 88 -30.60 20.30 0.36
CA MET A 88 -31.78 20.19 1.21
C MET A 88 -31.60 20.95 2.55
N PRO A 89 -32.63 21.66 3.05
CA PRO A 89 -32.60 22.24 4.38
C PRO A 89 -32.70 21.16 5.46
N VAL A 90 -32.13 21.45 6.63
CA VAL A 90 -32.01 20.50 7.76
C VAL A 90 -33.36 19.86 8.17
N PRO A 91 -34.49 20.59 8.25
CA PRO A 91 -35.80 19.98 8.56
C PRO A 91 -36.22 18.91 7.55
N LYS A 92 -36.06 19.18 6.25
CA LYS A 92 -36.44 18.26 5.17
C LYS A 92 -35.53 17.03 5.11
N LEU A 93 -34.24 17.18 5.42
CA LEU A 93 -33.35 16.01 5.64
C LEU A 93 -33.87 15.14 6.78
N GLY A 94 -34.36 15.76 7.86
CA GLY A 94 -34.98 15.03 8.97
C GLY A 94 -36.22 14.24 8.56
N GLU A 95 -37.06 14.77 7.67
CA GLU A 95 -38.19 14.04 7.11
C GLU A 95 -37.76 12.83 6.27
N VAL A 96 -36.73 12.99 5.43
CA VAL A 96 -36.18 11.88 4.62
C VAL A 96 -35.65 10.77 5.53
N MET A 97 -34.83 11.12 6.53
CA MET A 97 -34.31 10.15 7.50
C MET A 97 -35.43 9.47 8.31
N GLY A 98 -36.47 10.23 8.68
CA GLY A 98 -37.65 9.69 9.36
C GLY A 98 -38.41 8.68 8.50
N LYS A 99 -38.60 8.95 7.20
CA LYS A 99 -39.20 8.01 6.24
C LYS A 99 -38.39 6.72 6.11
N ARG A 100 -37.06 6.82 6.22
CA ARG A 100 -36.14 5.66 6.22
C ARG A 100 -36.00 4.98 7.58
N LYS A 101 -36.76 5.41 8.59
CA LYS A 101 -36.74 4.86 9.97
C LYS A 101 -35.34 4.92 10.62
N MET A 102 -34.51 5.87 10.22
CA MET A 102 -33.21 6.10 10.86
C MET A 102 -33.44 6.69 12.26
N LYS A 103 -32.67 6.24 13.26
CA LYS A 103 -32.83 6.67 14.64
C LYS A 103 -31.87 7.83 14.98
N ASN A 104 -32.19 8.62 16.00
CA ASN A 104 -31.32 9.64 16.60
C ASN A 104 -30.85 10.79 15.68
N TYR A 105 -31.50 11.02 14.53
CA TYR A 105 -31.06 12.05 13.57
C TYR A 105 -31.32 13.49 14.02
N THR A 106 -32.15 13.70 15.05
CA THR A 106 -32.51 15.04 15.53
C THR A 106 -31.31 15.82 16.08
N LYS A 107 -30.31 15.12 16.64
CA LYS A 107 -29.08 15.71 17.19
C LYS A 107 -27.96 15.91 16.16
N LEU A 108 -28.13 15.37 14.95
CA LEU A 108 -27.10 15.43 13.90
C LEU A 108 -27.13 16.78 13.19
N THR A 109 -25.93 17.29 12.90
CA THR A 109 -25.68 18.42 11.99
C THR A 109 -26.11 18.07 10.56
N LYS A 110 -26.19 19.08 9.68
CA LYS A 110 -26.57 18.88 8.28
C LYS A 110 -25.71 17.80 7.59
N TRP A 111 -24.39 17.86 7.74
CA TRP A 111 -23.48 16.94 7.05
C TRP A 111 -23.45 15.55 7.65
N GLU A 112 -23.62 15.40 8.96
CA GLU A 112 -23.79 14.07 9.56
C GLU A 112 -25.07 13.38 9.07
N ARG A 113 -26.13 14.15 8.79
CA ARG A 113 -27.36 13.60 8.16
C ARG A 113 -27.11 13.18 6.72
N VAL A 114 -26.42 14.00 5.92
CA VAL A 114 -26.04 13.66 4.54
C VAL A 114 -25.16 12.41 4.53
N GLU A 115 -24.14 12.35 5.38
CA GLU A 115 -23.28 11.17 5.55
C GLU A 115 -24.09 9.91 5.86
N SER A 116 -25.01 10.01 6.82
CA SER A 116 -25.85 8.88 7.22
C SER A 116 -26.73 8.41 6.07
N LEU A 117 -27.28 9.32 5.27
CA LEU A 117 -28.08 8.98 4.09
C LEU A 117 -27.24 8.32 2.99
N ILE A 118 -25.98 8.78 2.78
CA ILE A 118 -25.06 8.13 1.83
C ILE A 118 -24.79 6.70 2.28
N LYS A 119 -24.45 6.49 3.56
CA LYS A 119 -24.21 5.15 4.11
C LYS A 119 -25.45 4.26 3.98
N ASP A 120 -26.63 4.77 4.31
CA ASP A 120 -27.89 4.01 4.21
C ASP A 120 -28.28 3.64 2.76
N GLU A 121 -27.98 4.50 1.79
CA GLU A 121 -28.30 4.26 0.37
C GLU A 121 -27.30 3.33 -0.33
N PHE A 122 -26.00 3.49 -0.04
CA PHE A 122 -24.93 2.87 -0.82
C PHE A 122 -24.19 1.77 -0.08
N ASP A 123 -24.39 1.61 1.22
CA ASP A 123 -23.88 0.44 1.92
C ASP A 123 -24.90 -0.69 1.69
N GLU A 124 -24.42 -1.84 1.20
CA GLU A 124 -25.29 -3.00 1.07
C GLU A 124 -25.97 -3.26 2.42
N PRO A 125 -27.29 -3.51 2.44
CA PRO A 125 -27.98 -3.80 3.68
C PRO A 125 -27.26 -4.99 4.29
N ASP A 126 -26.55 -4.72 5.39
CA ASP A 126 -25.99 -5.74 6.24
C ASP A 126 -27.03 -6.85 6.31
N ASP A 127 -26.63 -8.05 5.90
CA ASP A 127 -27.44 -9.26 5.87
C ASP A 127 -27.85 -9.57 7.33
N LYS A 128 -28.77 -8.76 7.86
CA LYS A 128 -29.19 -8.71 9.23
C LYS A 128 -30.09 -9.89 9.41
N SER A 129 -29.46 -10.98 9.80
CA SER A 129 -30.01 -12.14 10.50
C SER A 129 -31.50 -12.29 10.25
N VAL A 130 -31.83 -13.00 9.17
CA VAL A 130 -33.12 -13.67 9.07
C VAL A 130 -33.22 -14.56 10.32
N LYS A 131 -33.90 -14.08 11.36
CA LYS A 131 -34.45 -14.94 12.41
C LYS A 131 -35.51 -15.79 11.72
N SER A 132 -35.07 -16.93 11.21
CA SER A 132 -35.91 -17.90 10.52
C SER A 132 -36.85 -18.56 11.52
N THR A 133 -38.09 -18.10 11.57
CA THR A 133 -39.23 -18.95 11.96
C THR A 133 -39.75 -19.68 10.72
N ALA A 134 -39.41 -20.97 10.68
CA ALA A 134 -40.22 -22.10 10.21
C ALA A 134 -40.46 -22.39 8.72
N LYS A 135 -40.38 -23.71 8.47
CA LYS A 135 -41.15 -24.58 7.54
C LYS A 135 -40.77 -24.64 6.06
N SER A 136 -39.93 -25.65 5.80
CA SER A 136 -40.13 -26.73 4.82
C SER A 136 -41.27 -26.57 3.79
N ALA A 137 -40.90 -26.47 2.52
CA ALA A 137 -41.65 -27.07 1.42
C ALA A 137 -40.69 -27.49 0.30
N LYS A 138 -40.94 -28.69 -0.21
CA LYS A 138 -40.17 -29.50 -1.15
C LYS A 138 -40.88 -29.46 -2.50
N LYS A 139 -40.23 -29.09 -3.61
CA LYS A 139 -40.22 -29.84 -4.90
C LYS A 139 -39.72 -29.04 -6.11
N SER A 140 -38.75 -29.68 -6.79
CA SER A 140 -38.62 -29.97 -8.24
C SER A 140 -38.97 -28.91 -9.30
N GLY A 141 -38.01 -28.69 -10.21
CA GLY A 141 -38.25 -28.11 -11.52
C GLY A 141 -36.98 -28.04 -12.39
N SER A 142 -36.60 -29.17 -12.97
CA SER A 142 -35.58 -29.27 -14.02
C SER A 142 -36.09 -28.64 -15.32
N ARG A 143 -35.30 -27.75 -15.94
CA ARG A 143 -35.38 -27.49 -17.38
C ARG A 143 -34.07 -26.92 -17.91
N GLY A 144 -33.46 -27.67 -18.83
CA GLY A 144 -32.21 -27.33 -19.49
C GLY A 144 -32.36 -26.18 -20.48
N GLY A 145 -31.30 -25.37 -20.56
CA GLY A 145 -31.07 -24.38 -21.60
C GLY A 145 -29.68 -24.63 -22.20
N LYS A 146 -29.66 -24.96 -23.49
CA LYS A 146 -28.48 -25.19 -24.33
C LYS A 146 -28.15 -23.86 -25.01
N SER A 147 -26.98 -23.30 -24.72
CA SER A 147 -26.47 -22.05 -25.33
C SER A 147 -25.02 -22.29 -25.74
N THR A 148 -24.77 -22.58 -27.02
CA THR A 148 -24.14 -21.68 -28.00
C THR A 148 -22.73 -21.23 -27.63
N ALA A 149 -21.77 -21.89 -28.28
CA ALA A 149 -20.35 -21.56 -28.29
C ALA A 149 -20.13 -20.19 -28.95
N GLY A 150 -19.57 -19.26 -28.17
CA GLY A 150 -18.92 -18.06 -28.68
C GLY A 150 -17.45 -18.13 -28.28
N GLU A 151 -16.57 -18.07 -29.28
CA GLU A 151 -15.12 -17.95 -29.10
C GLU A 151 -14.81 -16.69 -28.28
N SER A 152 -14.47 -16.91 -27.01
CA SER A 152 -14.01 -15.86 -26.11
C SER A 152 -12.51 -15.76 -26.24
N SER A 153 -12.04 -14.59 -26.69
CA SER A 153 -10.68 -14.09 -26.56
C SER A 153 -10.09 -14.54 -25.20
N SER A 154 -8.99 -15.27 -25.24
CA SER A 154 -8.26 -15.75 -24.06
C SER A 154 -7.60 -14.57 -23.35
N ALA A 155 -8.40 -13.82 -22.57
CA ALA A 155 -7.85 -13.07 -21.46
C ALA A 155 -7.12 -14.10 -20.61
N GLN A 156 -5.79 -13.96 -20.49
CA GLN A 156 -5.00 -14.76 -19.57
C GLN A 156 -5.60 -14.52 -18.18
N THR A 157 -6.42 -15.47 -17.72
CA THR A 157 -6.91 -15.48 -16.35
C THR A 157 -5.67 -15.61 -15.50
N GLU A 158 -5.20 -14.49 -14.96
CA GLU A 158 -4.12 -14.47 -13.98
C GLU A 158 -4.48 -15.54 -12.95
N SER A 159 -3.60 -16.54 -12.81
CA SER A 159 -3.82 -17.64 -11.89
C SER A 159 -3.81 -17.04 -10.50
N LYS A 160 -5.00 -16.70 -9.99
CA LYS A 160 -5.17 -16.22 -8.62
C LYS A 160 -4.56 -17.29 -7.73
N LEU A 161 -3.46 -16.95 -7.05
CA LEU A 161 -2.80 -17.87 -6.13
C LEU A 161 -3.86 -18.37 -5.14
N ASP A 162 -3.85 -19.66 -4.87
CA ASP A 162 -4.71 -20.20 -3.82
C ASP A 162 -4.33 -19.45 -2.53
N PRO A 163 -5.28 -18.80 -1.83
CA PRO A 163 -5.00 -18.12 -0.58
C PRO A 163 -4.29 -19.00 0.46
N GLN A 164 -4.39 -20.33 0.31
CA GLN A 164 -3.68 -21.31 1.13
C GLN A 164 -2.17 -21.43 0.84
N GLU A 165 -1.67 -20.87 -0.25
CA GLU A 165 -0.25 -20.83 -0.60
C GLU A 165 0.45 -19.57 -0.06
N VAL A 166 -0.29 -18.62 0.52
CA VAL A 166 0.30 -17.41 1.10
C VAL A 166 1.04 -17.76 2.39
N SER A 167 2.31 -17.32 2.52
CA SER A 167 3.10 -17.53 3.74
C SER A 167 2.49 -16.84 4.95
N SER A 168 2.51 -17.50 6.11
CA SER A 168 2.06 -16.92 7.39
C SER A 168 2.81 -15.64 7.76
N ASP A 169 4.08 -15.49 7.38
CA ASP A 169 4.86 -14.28 7.64
C ASP A 169 4.34 -13.09 6.85
N VAL A 170 3.95 -13.31 5.59
CA VAL A 170 3.34 -12.28 4.74
C VAL A 170 2.01 -11.82 5.35
N VAL A 171 1.18 -12.77 5.78
CA VAL A 171 -0.11 -12.41 6.39
C VAL A 171 0.06 -11.68 7.71
N ASN A 172 0.97 -12.13 8.57
CA ASN A 172 1.31 -11.42 9.82
C ASN A 172 1.79 -9.99 9.57
N LEU A 173 2.63 -9.80 8.56
CA LEU A 173 3.10 -8.48 8.12
C LEU A 173 1.92 -7.61 7.69
N LEU A 174 1.06 -8.12 6.82
CA LEU A 174 -0.06 -7.37 6.24
C LEU A 174 -1.07 -6.96 7.30
N VAL A 175 -1.46 -7.88 8.18
CA VAL A 175 -2.36 -7.59 9.31
C VAL A 175 -1.74 -6.54 10.24
N SER A 176 -0.44 -6.67 10.54
CA SER A 176 0.29 -5.69 11.36
C SER A 176 0.35 -4.30 10.69
N SER A 177 0.59 -4.26 9.38
CA SER A 177 0.65 -3.02 8.60
C SER A 177 -0.70 -2.32 8.57
N ILE A 178 -1.77 -3.04 8.25
CA ILE A 178 -3.14 -2.53 8.23
C ILE A 178 -3.54 -2.00 9.61
N TYR A 179 -3.33 -2.79 10.66
CA TYR A 179 -3.65 -2.37 12.02
C TYR A 179 -2.94 -1.07 12.40
N ASN A 180 -1.62 -1.00 12.18
CA ASN A 180 -0.85 0.19 12.51
C ASN A 180 -1.27 1.40 11.67
N MET A 181 -1.53 1.20 10.38
CA MET A 181 -2.06 2.25 9.50
C MET A 181 -3.39 2.82 10.04
N VAL A 182 -4.35 1.96 10.39
CA VAL A 182 -5.68 2.38 10.86
C VAL A 182 -5.59 3.07 12.22
N VAL A 183 -4.76 2.58 13.14
CA VAL A 183 -4.58 3.22 14.46
C VAL A 183 -3.93 4.59 14.32
N THR A 184 -2.87 4.72 13.50
CA THR A 184 -2.11 5.97 13.36
C THR A 184 -2.86 7.02 12.55
N THR A 185 -3.45 6.63 11.41
CA THR A 185 -4.01 7.60 10.46
C THR A 185 -5.52 7.78 10.63
N ARG A 186 -6.20 6.85 11.29
CA ARG A 186 -7.67 6.72 11.29
C ARG A 186 -8.27 6.66 9.88
N LYS A 187 -7.46 6.32 8.86
CA LYS A 187 -7.88 6.10 7.48
C LYS A 187 -7.93 4.61 7.20
N PHE A 188 -8.98 4.18 6.52
CA PHE A 188 -9.14 2.83 5.99
C PHE A 188 -9.53 2.84 4.51
N GLY A 189 -9.42 4.01 3.86
CA GLY A 189 -9.73 4.19 2.44
C GLY A 189 -8.99 3.18 1.57
N SER A 190 -7.69 2.94 1.83
CA SER A 190 -6.85 1.98 1.12
C SER A 190 -7.28 0.50 1.27
N ILE A 191 -8.33 0.20 2.03
CA ILE A 191 -8.88 -1.15 2.22
C ILE A 191 -10.16 -1.30 1.37
N HIS A 192 -10.01 -1.02 0.07
CA HIS A 192 -11.12 -1.06 -0.88
C HIS A 192 -11.64 -2.49 -1.05
N GLY A 193 -12.97 -2.68 -0.96
CA GLY A 193 -13.62 -3.97 -1.22
C GLY A 193 -13.92 -4.83 0.01
N TYR A 194 -13.25 -4.63 1.17
CA TYR A 194 -13.69 -5.30 2.41
C TYR A 194 -14.97 -4.67 2.99
N GLY A 195 -15.14 -3.35 2.82
CA GLY A 195 -16.33 -2.61 3.26
C GLY A 195 -16.51 -2.56 4.79
N PRO A 196 -15.49 -2.19 5.60
CA PRO A 196 -15.67 -2.12 7.04
C PRO A 196 -16.68 -1.02 7.44
N LYS A 197 -17.41 -1.23 8.55
CA LYS A 197 -18.40 -0.28 9.09
C LYS A 197 -17.79 0.93 9.81
N GLY A 198 -16.56 1.28 9.46
CA GLY A 198 -15.73 2.30 10.12
C GLY A 198 -14.52 1.75 10.86
N CYS A 199 -13.67 2.65 11.36
CA CYS A 199 -12.38 2.31 11.98
C CYS A 199 -12.51 1.39 13.18
N THR A 200 -13.49 1.62 14.07
CA THR A 200 -13.66 0.81 15.28
C THR A 200 -13.98 -0.64 14.93
N ALA A 201 -14.95 -0.87 14.05
CA ALA A 201 -15.33 -2.21 13.63
C ALA A 201 -14.17 -2.95 12.92
N LEU A 202 -13.39 -2.23 12.11
CA LEU A 202 -12.19 -2.80 11.47
C LEU A 202 -11.12 -3.18 12.50
N LEU A 203 -10.88 -2.33 13.50
CA LEU A 203 -9.93 -2.63 14.57
C LEU A 203 -10.41 -3.82 15.42
N ASP A 204 -11.70 -3.90 15.73
CA ASP A 204 -12.29 -5.04 16.43
C ASP A 204 -12.10 -6.35 15.64
N ASP A 205 -12.28 -6.31 14.31
CA ASP A 205 -12.03 -7.44 13.43
C ASP A 205 -10.55 -7.85 13.45
N LEU A 206 -9.62 -6.89 13.30
CA LEU A 206 -8.17 -7.15 13.32
C LEU A 206 -7.71 -7.69 14.69
N ASP A 207 -8.21 -7.15 15.79
CA ASP A 207 -7.90 -7.60 17.14
C ASP A 207 -8.47 -8.98 17.47
N SER A 208 -9.45 -9.44 16.68
CA SER A 208 -10.04 -10.78 16.76
C SER A 208 -9.31 -11.81 15.91
N ILE A 209 -8.36 -11.41 15.06
CA ILE A 209 -7.47 -12.33 14.35
C ILE A 209 -6.41 -12.85 15.34
N PRO A 210 -6.24 -14.16 15.53
CA PRO A 210 -5.19 -14.70 16.39
C PRO A 210 -3.81 -14.58 15.73
N ALA A 211 -2.74 -14.70 16.52
CA ALA A 211 -1.38 -14.76 15.99
C ALA A 211 -1.23 -15.96 15.04
N ILE A 212 -0.78 -15.73 13.81
CA ILE A 212 -0.64 -16.77 12.79
C ILE A 212 0.75 -17.40 12.99
N LYS A 213 0.78 -18.71 13.24
CA LYS A 213 2.01 -19.39 13.68
C LYS A 213 2.79 -19.97 12.51
N ASP A 214 2.06 -20.58 11.59
CA ASP A 214 2.59 -21.30 10.44
C ASP A 214 1.50 -21.42 9.36
N ALA A 215 1.87 -22.02 8.23
CA ALA A 215 0.97 -22.21 7.10
C ALA A 215 -0.23 -23.14 7.43
N SER A 216 -0.07 -24.14 8.30
CA SER A 216 -1.17 -25.02 8.69
C SER A 216 -2.20 -24.24 9.50
N HIS A 217 -1.75 -23.46 10.48
CA HIS A 217 -2.62 -22.61 11.29
C HIS A 217 -3.35 -21.59 10.42
N LEU A 218 -2.67 -20.98 9.43
CA LEU A 218 -3.32 -20.08 8.48
C LEU A 218 -4.44 -20.77 7.69
N LYS A 219 -4.21 -22.00 7.20
CA LYS A 219 -5.23 -22.78 6.48
C LYS A 219 -6.45 -23.05 7.35
N ASP A 220 -6.24 -23.42 8.61
CA ASP A 220 -7.33 -23.67 9.55
C ASP A 220 -8.17 -22.40 9.80
N LEU A 221 -7.51 -21.25 9.97
CA LEU A 221 -8.17 -19.95 10.11
C LEU A 221 -8.96 -19.57 8.86
N LEU A 222 -8.38 -19.76 7.68
CA LEU A 222 -9.02 -19.49 6.40
C LEU A 222 -10.16 -20.45 6.07
N ALA A 223 -10.20 -21.65 6.68
CA ALA A 223 -11.34 -22.56 6.60
C ALA A 223 -12.51 -22.11 7.50
N ALA A 224 -12.22 -21.39 8.58
CA ALA A 224 -13.19 -20.91 9.56
C ALA A 224 -13.87 -19.58 9.15
N THR A 225 -14.35 -19.44 7.89
CA THR A 225 -14.85 -18.18 7.28
C THR A 225 -16.15 -17.59 7.86
N ARG A 226 -16.53 -17.95 9.08
CA ARG A 226 -17.83 -17.61 9.67
C ARG A 226 -17.86 -16.24 10.33
N THR A 227 -16.72 -15.73 10.81
CA THR A 227 -16.64 -14.43 11.49
C THR A 227 -16.21 -13.32 10.52
N SER A 228 -16.53 -12.07 10.84
CA SER A 228 -16.04 -10.90 10.10
C SER A 228 -14.52 -10.85 10.08
N SER A 229 -13.85 -11.11 11.21
CA SER A 229 -12.38 -11.19 11.29
C SER A 229 -11.75 -12.21 10.34
N MET A 230 -12.37 -13.39 10.14
CA MET A 230 -11.86 -14.39 9.20
C MET A 230 -12.19 -14.02 7.74
N LYS A 231 -13.30 -13.32 7.49
CA LYS A 231 -13.58 -12.72 6.17
C LYS A 231 -12.54 -11.65 5.84
N LEU A 232 -12.16 -10.80 6.80
CA LEU A 232 -11.09 -9.82 6.66
C LEU A 232 -9.76 -10.52 6.36
N LEU A 233 -9.40 -11.54 7.14
CA LEU A 233 -8.16 -12.29 6.95
C LEU A 233 -8.08 -12.88 5.54
N ARG A 234 -9.15 -13.54 5.06
CA ARG A 234 -9.22 -14.05 3.69
C ARG A 234 -9.09 -12.92 2.67
N TRP A 235 -9.82 -11.82 2.85
CA TRP A 235 -9.71 -10.67 1.94
C TRP A 235 -8.27 -10.12 1.88
N ILE A 236 -7.55 -10.05 3.00
CA ILE A 236 -6.14 -9.64 3.04
C ILE A 236 -5.27 -10.59 2.20
N CYS A 237 -5.41 -11.91 2.39
CA CYS A 237 -4.68 -12.91 1.62
C CYS A 237 -4.97 -12.80 0.12
N ASP A 238 -6.24 -12.72 -0.24
CA ASP A 238 -6.72 -12.65 -1.63
C ASP A 238 -6.26 -11.38 -2.35
N THR A 239 -6.18 -10.26 -1.64
CA THR A 239 -5.91 -8.94 -2.22
C THR A 239 -4.43 -8.61 -2.28
N TYR A 240 -3.66 -9.02 -1.27
CA TYR A 240 -2.26 -8.60 -1.12
C TYR A 240 -1.27 -9.75 -0.96
N GLY A 241 -1.72 -10.96 -0.63
CA GLY A 241 -0.85 -12.07 -0.28
C GLY A 241 0.10 -12.47 -1.43
N SER A 242 -0.38 -12.41 -2.67
CA SER A 242 0.40 -12.72 -3.88
C SER A 242 1.52 -11.73 -4.19
N ARG A 243 1.51 -10.54 -3.58
CA ARG A 243 2.49 -9.47 -3.85
C ARG A 243 3.83 -9.71 -3.19
N PHE A 244 3.94 -10.72 -2.33
CA PHE A 244 5.15 -10.98 -1.56
C PHE A 244 5.62 -12.41 -1.74
N VAL A 245 6.93 -12.57 -1.79
CA VAL A 245 7.60 -13.86 -1.69
C VAL A 245 8.55 -13.79 -0.51
N VAL A 246 8.38 -14.70 0.47
CA VAL A 246 9.33 -14.81 1.57
C VAL A 246 10.63 -15.40 1.04
N LEU A 247 11.75 -14.76 1.36
CA LEU A 247 13.05 -15.28 0.93
C LEU A 247 13.45 -16.46 1.83
N SER A 248 13.59 -17.64 1.22
CA SER A 248 14.17 -18.82 1.87
C SER A 248 15.66 -18.63 2.15
N ASP A 249 16.24 -19.46 3.02
CA ASP A 249 17.64 -19.36 3.43
C ASP A 249 18.63 -19.38 2.24
N ASP A 250 18.31 -20.11 1.17
CA ASP A 250 19.14 -20.18 -0.04
C ASP A 250 19.15 -18.89 -0.86
N ASN A 251 18.09 -18.09 -0.79
CA ASN A 251 17.91 -16.84 -1.55
C ASN A 251 17.90 -15.60 -0.66
N ARG A 252 18.23 -15.79 0.62
CA ARG A 252 18.27 -14.74 1.61
C ARG A 252 19.42 -13.78 1.29
N ILE A 253 19.14 -12.50 1.37
CA ILE A 253 20.16 -11.47 1.21
C ILE A 253 21.01 -11.47 2.47
N ARG A 254 22.29 -11.81 2.29
CA ARG A 254 23.27 -11.93 3.37
C ARG A 254 23.64 -10.57 3.93
N GLY A 255 24.30 -10.58 5.08
CA GLY A 255 24.73 -9.37 5.80
C GLY A 255 23.70 -8.84 6.81
N PHE A 256 22.42 -9.13 6.63
CA PHE A 256 21.45 -9.00 7.71
C PHE A 256 21.60 -10.12 8.74
N GLU A 257 21.24 -9.86 9.99
CA GLU A 257 21.24 -10.87 11.04
C GLU A 257 20.30 -12.04 10.71
N THR A 258 20.65 -13.23 11.19
CA THR A 258 19.80 -14.42 11.13
C THR A 258 18.45 -14.12 11.78
N GLY A 259 17.36 -14.58 11.15
CA GLY A 259 15.99 -14.40 11.65
C GLY A 259 15.29 -13.10 11.25
N ILE A 260 15.98 -12.11 10.66
CA ILE A 260 15.32 -10.95 10.02
C ILE A 260 14.39 -11.43 8.90
N PRO A 261 13.07 -11.16 8.96
CA PRO A 261 12.16 -11.48 7.86
C PRO A 261 12.51 -10.66 6.62
N GLN A 262 12.64 -11.35 5.48
CA GLN A 262 12.97 -10.72 4.19
C GLN A 262 11.94 -11.15 3.15
N PHE A 263 11.49 -10.17 2.37
CA PHE A 263 10.46 -10.36 1.35
C PHE A 263 10.94 -9.77 0.03
N ALA A 264 10.77 -10.51 -1.06
CA ALA A 264 10.72 -9.92 -2.38
C ALA A 264 9.31 -9.40 -2.63
N VAL A 265 9.21 -8.22 -3.24
CA VAL A 265 7.94 -7.61 -3.62
C VAL A 265 7.75 -7.81 -5.11
N LEU A 266 6.63 -8.42 -5.48
CA LEU A 266 6.22 -8.64 -6.86
C LEU A 266 5.38 -7.44 -7.30
N ASP A 267 5.68 -6.90 -8.48
CA ASP A 267 4.80 -5.91 -9.10
C ASP A 267 3.48 -6.60 -9.49
N ASP A 268 2.38 -6.12 -8.90
CA ASP A 268 1.03 -6.62 -9.13
C ASP A 268 0.39 -6.01 -10.40
N THR A 269 1.11 -5.14 -11.08
CA THR A 269 0.68 -4.55 -12.34
C THR A 269 0.99 -5.55 -13.45
N GLY A 270 0.07 -6.50 -13.67
CA GLY A 270 0.07 -7.35 -14.88
C GLY A 270 0.11 -6.52 -16.18
N GLU A 271 -0.21 -5.23 -16.09
CA GLU A 271 0.23 -4.23 -17.05
C GLU A 271 1.63 -3.75 -16.68
N ALA A 272 2.65 -4.16 -17.44
CA ALA A 272 3.93 -3.49 -17.38
C ALA A 272 3.65 -1.98 -17.44
N PRO A 273 3.90 -1.20 -16.35
CA PRO A 273 3.76 0.24 -16.43
C PRO A 273 4.66 0.70 -17.57
N ALA A 274 4.43 1.89 -18.13
CA ALA A 274 5.16 2.46 -19.27
C ALA A 274 6.72 2.49 -19.15
N VAL A 275 7.25 1.94 -18.06
CA VAL A 275 8.58 1.36 -17.78
C VAL A 275 9.08 0.32 -18.81
N THR A 276 8.30 -0.11 -19.81
CA THR A 276 8.77 -0.97 -20.92
C THR A 276 9.86 -0.35 -21.81
N ARG A 277 10.40 0.82 -21.45
CA ARG A 277 11.57 1.46 -22.09
C ARG A 277 12.78 1.59 -21.19
N MET A 278 12.73 1.07 -19.96
CA MET A 278 13.87 1.14 -19.06
C MET A 278 14.81 0.00 -19.41
N SER A 279 16.07 0.35 -19.69
CA SER A 279 17.15 -0.56 -20.04
C SER A 279 17.10 -1.84 -19.20
N ASP A 280 17.45 -2.97 -19.80
CA ASP A 280 17.52 -4.30 -19.14
C ASP A 280 18.24 -4.27 -17.76
N ASN A 281 19.08 -3.28 -17.53
CA ASN A 281 19.84 -3.04 -16.30
C ASN A 281 19.04 -2.49 -15.11
N GLY A 282 17.75 -2.15 -15.24
CA GLY A 282 16.85 -1.87 -14.10
C GLY A 282 17.11 -0.59 -13.28
N GLY A 283 18.24 0.09 -13.41
CA GLY A 283 18.59 1.26 -12.59
C GLY A 283 19.11 0.87 -11.18
N PRO A 284 19.84 1.79 -10.53
CA PRO A 284 20.47 1.55 -9.23
C PRO A 284 19.48 1.28 -8.10
N LEU A 285 19.99 0.62 -7.07
CA LEU A 285 19.24 0.30 -5.86
C LEU A 285 19.49 1.37 -4.77
N PHE A 286 18.41 1.81 -4.15
CA PHE A 286 18.43 2.68 -2.98
C PHE A 286 17.61 2.08 -1.85
N PHE A 287 17.72 2.66 -0.66
CA PHE A 287 17.01 2.22 0.53
C PHE A 287 16.11 3.32 1.08
N HIS A 288 14.92 2.93 1.51
CA HIS A 288 13.97 3.79 2.22
C HIS A 288 13.55 3.15 3.52
N GLY A 289 13.78 3.82 4.64
CA GLY A 289 13.30 3.36 5.95
C GLY A 289 11.95 3.95 6.28
N THR A 290 11.01 3.11 6.69
CA THR A 290 9.66 3.54 7.01
C THR A 290 9.04 2.74 8.15
N SER A 291 7.93 3.24 8.67
CA SER A 291 7.16 2.52 9.68
C SER A 291 6.38 1.37 9.04
N ILE A 292 6.11 0.29 9.79
CA ILE A 292 5.21 -0.77 9.33
C ILE A 292 3.82 -0.24 8.92
N ALA A 293 3.36 0.86 9.53
CA ALA A 293 2.08 1.50 9.18
C ALA A 293 2.05 2.07 7.75
N SER A 294 3.22 2.39 7.19
CA SER A 294 3.36 3.01 5.87
C SER A 294 3.56 1.98 4.76
N VAL A 295 3.90 0.73 5.10
CA VAL A 295 4.23 -0.32 4.12
C VAL A 295 3.08 -0.56 3.14
N LEU A 296 1.88 -0.88 3.63
CA LEU A 296 0.76 -1.16 2.72
C LEU A 296 0.40 0.05 1.85
N PRO A 297 0.23 1.29 2.38
CA PRO A 297 0.02 2.46 1.54
C PRO A 297 1.10 2.68 0.47
N ILE A 298 2.38 2.48 0.80
CA ILE A 298 3.46 2.62 -0.19
C ILE A 298 3.32 1.56 -1.31
N LEU A 299 2.91 0.35 -0.96
CA LEU A 299 2.79 -0.75 -1.91
C LEU A 299 1.48 -0.72 -2.72
N THR A 300 0.42 -0.07 -2.23
CA THR A 300 -0.84 0.07 -2.97
C THR A 300 -0.93 1.37 -3.74
N ASP A 301 -0.49 2.47 -3.12
CA ASP A 301 -0.71 3.83 -3.60
C ASP A 301 0.58 4.46 -4.15
N GLY A 302 1.73 3.78 -3.99
CA GLY A 302 3.05 4.31 -4.28
C GLY A 302 3.56 5.29 -3.21
N PHE A 303 4.73 5.85 -3.46
CA PHE A 303 5.26 6.94 -2.63
C PHE A 303 4.50 8.25 -2.92
N LYS A 304 4.14 9.01 -1.89
CA LYS A 304 3.38 10.26 -2.05
C LYS A 304 4.28 11.40 -2.49
N ALA A 305 3.90 12.09 -3.57
CA ALA A 305 4.65 13.23 -4.13
C ALA A 305 4.71 14.46 -3.21
N SER A 306 3.76 14.62 -2.29
CA SER A 306 3.62 15.86 -1.50
C SER A 306 4.77 16.17 -0.55
N GLU A 307 5.62 15.19 -0.22
CA GLU A 307 6.67 15.34 0.80
C GLU A 307 8.08 15.15 0.24
N GLY A 308 8.21 14.87 -1.07
CA GLY A 308 9.44 14.34 -1.64
C GLY A 308 9.76 12.94 -1.10
N LEU A 309 10.49 12.14 -1.87
CA LEU A 309 10.90 10.81 -1.42
C LEU A 309 12.36 10.84 -0.97
N CYS A 310 12.59 10.63 0.31
CA CYS A 310 13.93 10.46 0.86
C CYS A 310 14.39 9.00 0.70
N VAL A 311 15.44 8.79 -0.08
CA VAL A 311 16.15 7.50 -0.19
C VAL A 311 17.63 7.67 0.11
N THR A 312 18.29 6.59 0.50
CA THR A 312 19.73 6.58 0.80
C THR A 312 20.44 5.46 0.07
N ALA A 313 21.71 5.68 -0.31
CA ALA A 313 22.55 4.63 -0.90
C ALA A 313 22.73 3.42 0.03
N GLY A 314 23.02 3.69 1.31
CA GLY A 314 23.29 2.64 2.29
C GLY A 314 22.05 2.26 3.12
N PRO A 315 21.81 0.97 3.41
CA PRO A 315 20.69 0.54 4.24
C PRO A 315 20.79 1.04 5.69
N ASN A 316 22.01 1.18 6.22
CA ASN A 316 22.24 1.68 7.58
C ASN A 316 21.63 3.05 7.85
N HIS A 317 21.76 3.97 6.89
CA HIS A 317 21.19 5.31 7.01
C HIS A 317 19.65 5.24 6.99
N ALA A 318 19.09 4.48 6.04
CA ALA A 318 17.65 4.25 5.95
C ALA A 318 17.05 3.62 7.22
N ILE A 319 17.74 2.68 7.88
CA ILE A 319 17.23 2.02 9.10
C ILE A 319 16.89 3.02 10.22
N GLY A 320 17.63 4.13 10.33
CA GLY A 320 17.32 5.19 11.28
C GLY A 320 15.90 5.75 11.10
N TYR A 321 15.44 5.87 9.85
CA TYR A 321 14.08 6.31 9.51
C TYR A 321 13.03 5.21 9.75
N ALA A 322 13.37 3.93 9.56
CA ALA A 322 12.48 2.81 9.84
C ALA A 322 12.07 2.74 11.32
N HIS A 323 13.01 3.10 12.20
CA HIS A 323 12.78 3.15 13.64
C HIS A 323 12.26 4.48 14.15
N ASN A 324 12.16 5.51 13.29
CA ASN A 324 11.76 6.89 13.61
C ASN A 324 11.86 7.15 15.12
N ILE A 325 13.11 7.28 15.58
CA ILE A 325 13.53 7.33 16.99
C ILE A 325 12.75 8.39 17.78
N TRP A 326 12.13 9.34 17.07
CA TRP A 326 11.34 10.45 17.59
C TRP A 326 9.89 10.09 17.98
N LEU A 327 9.36 8.95 17.54
CA LEU A 327 7.99 8.53 17.90
C LEU A 327 7.98 7.83 19.27
N LYS A 328 7.65 8.60 20.31
CA LYS A 328 7.65 8.15 21.73
C LYS A 328 6.66 7.04 22.07
N LYS A 329 5.66 6.74 21.22
CA LYS A 329 4.72 5.63 21.41
C LYS A 329 4.37 5.00 20.08
N ARG A 330 4.80 3.75 19.88
CA ARG A 330 4.36 2.91 18.77
C ARG A 330 3.21 2.04 19.25
N THR A 331 2.08 2.11 18.57
CA THR A 331 1.02 1.10 18.70
C THR A 331 1.36 -0.05 17.78
N TYR A 332 1.06 -1.27 18.21
CA TYR A 332 1.22 -2.49 17.44
C TYR A 332 -0.02 -3.35 17.63
N TRP A 333 -0.29 -4.20 16.64
CA TRP A 333 -1.31 -5.24 16.77
C TRP A 333 -0.85 -6.22 17.86
N LYS A 334 -1.69 -6.45 18.87
CA LYS A 334 -1.33 -7.23 20.08
C LYS A 334 -0.81 -8.65 19.78
N ASN A 335 -1.23 -9.22 18.65
CA ASN A 335 -0.86 -10.56 18.19
C ASN A 335 0.27 -10.54 17.15
N SER A 336 0.86 -9.38 16.87
CA SER A 336 1.92 -9.24 15.88
C SER A 336 3.20 -9.94 16.35
N PRO A 337 3.84 -10.76 15.49
CA PRO A 337 5.18 -11.26 15.76
C PRO A 337 6.26 -10.18 15.56
N TYR A 338 5.90 -8.98 15.11
CA TYR A 338 6.82 -7.89 14.78
C TYR A 338 6.63 -6.65 15.67
N PRO A 339 6.60 -6.79 17.01
CA PRO A 339 6.40 -5.65 17.90
C PRO A 339 7.58 -4.67 17.77
N ASN A 340 7.27 -3.40 17.47
CA ASN A 340 8.24 -2.30 17.30
C ASN A 340 9.18 -2.39 16.09
N TYR A 341 8.96 -3.34 15.18
CA TYR A 341 9.77 -3.43 13.96
C TYR A 341 9.55 -2.20 13.06
N GLY A 342 10.59 -1.83 12.31
CA GLY A 342 10.53 -0.93 11.17
C GLY A 342 10.63 -1.71 9.87
N ALA A 343 10.27 -1.07 8.76
CA ALA A 343 10.44 -1.63 7.43
C ALA A 343 11.56 -0.90 6.70
N LEU A 344 12.51 -1.65 6.17
CA LEU A 344 13.53 -1.15 5.24
C LEU A 344 13.12 -1.62 3.84
N LEU A 345 12.90 -0.68 2.93
CA LEU A 345 12.51 -0.96 1.55
C LEU A 345 13.74 -0.85 0.64
N GLY A 346 13.97 -1.88 -0.16
CA GLY A 346 14.92 -1.85 -1.28
C GLY A 346 14.21 -1.33 -2.51
N CYS A 347 14.54 -0.11 -2.92
CA CYS A 347 13.88 0.67 -3.96
C CYS A 347 14.75 0.71 -5.21
N GLN A 348 14.18 0.39 -6.36
CA GLN A 348 14.83 0.55 -7.66
C GLN A 348 14.37 1.87 -8.28
N ILE A 349 15.32 2.71 -8.70
CA ILE A 349 15.03 4.01 -9.31
C ILE A 349 15.62 4.08 -10.72
N PRO A 350 14.77 4.01 -11.77
CA PRO A 350 15.24 4.03 -13.13
C PRO A 350 15.84 5.36 -13.57
N GLY A 351 16.84 5.30 -14.45
CA GLY A 351 17.47 6.49 -15.04
C GLY A 351 18.29 7.34 -14.06
N GLN A 352 18.46 6.89 -12.83
CA GLN A 352 19.40 7.49 -11.89
C GLN A 352 20.80 6.91 -12.07
N GLU A 353 21.81 7.75 -11.82
CA GLU A 353 23.20 7.32 -11.74
C GLU A 353 23.44 6.54 -10.44
N GLU A 354 24.54 5.77 -10.41
CA GLU A 354 24.89 4.99 -9.24
C GLU A 354 24.92 5.85 -7.96
N PRO A 355 24.48 5.30 -6.82
CA PRO A 355 24.44 6.06 -5.59
C PRO A 355 25.84 6.47 -5.18
N VAL A 356 26.06 7.75 -4.91
CA VAL A 356 27.25 8.16 -4.14
C VAL A 356 27.05 7.70 -2.70
N ALA A 357 28.02 6.94 -2.17
CA ALA A 357 27.94 6.42 -0.81
C ALA A 357 27.64 7.54 0.22
N ASN A 358 26.74 7.26 1.16
CA ASN A 358 26.26 8.19 2.20
C ASN A 358 25.42 9.38 1.73
N LEU A 359 25.06 9.45 0.44
CA LEU A 359 24.16 10.50 -0.05
C LEU A 359 22.70 10.15 0.27
N GLN A 360 22.01 11.10 0.89
CA GLN A 360 20.55 11.13 0.95
C GLN A 360 20.05 11.89 -0.27
N LEU A 361 19.18 11.25 -1.05
CA LEU A 361 18.57 11.85 -2.22
C LEU A 361 17.11 12.19 -1.91
N ASN A 362 16.74 13.43 -2.17
CA ASN A 362 15.34 13.86 -2.20
C ASN A 362 14.85 13.72 -3.64
N PHE A 363 14.13 12.64 -3.89
CA PHE A 363 13.63 12.30 -5.22
C PHE A 363 12.28 12.99 -5.47
N THR A 364 12.20 13.73 -6.57
CA THR A 364 11.03 14.55 -6.94
C THR A 364 9.96 13.79 -7.71
N HIS A 365 10.28 12.57 -8.17
CA HIS A 365 9.40 11.74 -9.00
C HIS A 365 9.09 10.38 -8.35
N PRO A 366 8.50 10.35 -7.14
CA PRO A 366 8.26 9.11 -6.40
C PRO A 366 7.50 8.02 -7.19
N GLU A 367 6.71 8.41 -8.19
CA GLU A 367 6.00 7.52 -9.10
C GLU A 367 6.92 6.62 -9.94
N LEU A 368 8.19 6.98 -10.10
CA LEU A 368 9.18 6.17 -10.82
C LEU A 368 9.86 5.13 -9.92
N VAL A 369 9.64 5.18 -8.61
CA VAL A 369 10.31 4.30 -7.66
C VAL A 369 9.53 3.00 -7.49
N THR A 370 10.19 1.87 -7.71
CA THR A 370 9.61 0.55 -7.47
C THR A 370 10.22 -0.09 -6.23
N VAL A 371 9.39 -0.60 -5.33
CA VAL A 371 9.86 -1.43 -4.21
C VAL A 371 10.10 -2.85 -4.71
N ARG A 372 11.33 -3.35 -4.56
CA ARG A 372 11.73 -4.71 -4.97
C ARG A 372 11.90 -5.66 -3.80
N TYR A 373 12.32 -5.13 -2.67
CA TYR A 373 12.56 -5.89 -1.46
C TYR A 373 12.08 -5.16 -0.23
N MET A 374 11.79 -5.92 0.80
CA MET A 374 11.49 -5.40 2.12
C MET A 374 12.11 -6.26 3.20
N PHE A 375 12.65 -5.59 4.22
CA PHE A 375 13.24 -6.21 5.40
C PHE A 375 12.53 -5.67 6.65
N LEU A 376 12.15 -6.57 7.56
CA LEU A 376 11.59 -6.17 8.84
C LEU A 376 12.70 -6.11 9.88
N ILE A 377 13.08 -4.89 10.27
CA ILE A 377 14.21 -4.63 11.15
C ILE A 377 13.68 -4.39 12.56
N PRO A 378 14.12 -5.13 13.59
CA PRO A 378 13.84 -4.80 14.98
C PRO A 378 14.82 -3.73 15.51
N PRO A 379 14.39 -2.87 16.46
CA PRO A 379 15.31 -1.92 17.09
C PRO A 379 16.27 -2.64 18.06
N PRO A 380 17.47 -2.11 18.32
CA PRO A 380 18.21 -1.03 17.64
C PRO A 380 19.28 -1.61 16.70
N LYS A 381 18.88 -2.43 15.72
CA LYS A 381 19.86 -3.14 14.89
C LYS A 381 20.47 -2.25 13.82
N PHE A 382 21.75 -2.49 13.52
CA PHE A 382 22.42 -1.98 12.33
C PHE A 382 22.21 -2.94 11.16
N GLY A 383 22.18 -2.39 9.96
CA GLY A 383 22.15 -3.12 8.71
C GLY A 383 23.56 -3.41 8.16
N PRO A 384 23.63 -4.23 7.11
CA PRO A 384 24.86 -4.47 6.35
C PRO A 384 25.32 -3.23 5.57
N THR A 385 26.45 -3.33 4.89
CA THR A 385 26.89 -2.32 3.92
C THR A 385 26.21 -2.53 2.56
N ILE A 386 26.19 -1.50 1.71
CA ILE A 386 25.57 -1.60 0.37
C ILE A 386 26.25 -2.67 -0.49
N GLU A 387 27.57 -2.77 -0.41
CA GLU A 387 28.40 -3.73 -1.17
C GLU A 387 28.05 -5.19 -0.84
N THR A 388 27.49 -5.43 0.35
CA THR A 388 27.07 -6.76 0.77
C THR A 388 25.69 -7.14 0.22
N VAL A 389 24.78 -6.18 0.11
CA VAL A 389 23.36 -6.47 -0.18
C VAL A 389 22.98 -6.25 -1.64
N GLU A 390 23.56 -5.25 -2.29
CA GLU A 390 23.17 -4.84 -3.64
C GLU A 390 23.40 -5.95 -4.67
N PRO A 391 24.56 -6.62 -4.74
CA PRO A 391 24.76 -7.70 -5.72
C PRO A 391 23.75 -8.84 -5.56
N ALA A 392 23.43 -9.20 -4.32
CA ALA A 392 22.45 -10.25 -4.02
C ALA A 392 21.02 -9.84 -4.42
N MET A 393 20.66 -8.58 -4.17
CA MET A 393 19.35 -8.02 -4.54
C MET A 393 19.20 -7.93 -6.06
N LEU A 394 20.20 -7.45 -6.78
CA LEU A 394 20.16 -7.38 -8.24
C LEU A 394 20.09 -8.78 -8.86
N ALA A 395 20.84 -9.74 -8.32
CA ALA A 395 20.76 -11.14 -8.75
C ALA A 395 19.36 -11.74 -8.51
N GLY A 396 18.74 -11.45 -7.36
CA GLY A 396 17.40 -11.92 -7.06
C GLY A 396 16.32 -11.27 -7.94
N ILE A 397 16.41 -9.96 -8.22
CA ILE A 397 15.52 -9.27 -9.16
C ILE A 397 15.60 -9.92 -10.53
N LYS A 398 16.82 -10.20 -11.01
CA LYS A 398 17.04 -10.89 -12.28
C LYS A 398 16.39 -12.29 -12.27
N ALA A 399 16.58 -13.07 -11.21
CA ALA A 399 15.99 -14.40 -11.09
C ALA A 399 14.45 -14.38 -11.07
N ILE A 400 13.83 -13.39 -10.42
CA ILE A 400 12.37 -13.20 -10.42
C ILE A 400 11.87 -12.88 -11.83
N ARG A 401 12.54 -11.97 -12.55
CA ARG A 401 12.19 -11.61 -13.95
C ARG A 401 12.28 -12.79 -14.90
N GLU A 402 13.27 -13.67 -14.70
CA GLU A 402 13.45 -14.90 -15.48
C GLU A 402 12.44 -16.01 -15.12
N GLY A 403 11.47 -15.74 -14.23
CA GLY A 403 10.48 -16.72 -13.77
C GLY A 403 11.06 -17.80 -12.85
N LYS A 404 12.36 -17.75 -12.56
CA LYS A 404 13.03 -18.71 -11.65
C LYS A 404 12.61 -18.51 -10.20
N GLY A 405 12.14 -17.31 -9.84
CA GLY A 405 11.72 -16.97 -8.49
C GLY A 405 10.51 -17.75 -7.96
N ARG A 406 9.52 -18.08 -8.81
CA ARG A 406 8.30 -18.79 -8.36
C ARG A 406 8.48 -20.30 -8.20
N SER A 407 9.50 -20.88 -8.83
CA SER A 407 9.83 -22.31 -8.68
C SER A 407 10.59 -22.62 -7.38
N LEU A 408 10.99 -21.59 -6.62
CA LEU A 408 11.85 -21.74 -5.43
C LEU A 408 11.16 -22.47 -4.27
N GLU A 409 9.83 -22.52 -4.21
CA GLU A 409 9.12 -23.33 -3.21
C GLU A 409 8.79 -24.76 -3.68
N LYS A 410 8.74 -25.04 -4.98
CA LYS A 410 8.26 -26.32 -5.53
C LYS A 410 9.35 -27.19 -6.18
N SER A 411 10.58 -26.71 -6.33
CA SER A 411 11.69 -27.52 -6.88
C SER A 411 13.00 -27.31 -6.13
N CYS A 412 13.42 -28.30 -5.34
CA CYS A 412 14.84 -28.61 -5.17
C CYS A 412 15.27 -29.43 -6.40
N PRO A 413 16.31 -29.00 -7.14
CA PRO A 413 17.64 -29.50 -6.82
C PRO A 413 18.73 -28.41 -6.83
N ILE A 414 19.54 -28.48 -5.78
CA ILE A 414 20.72 -27.69 -5.38
C ILE A 414 21.79 -27.44 -6.49
N ASP A 415 21.68 -28.04 -7.67
CA ASP A 415 22.73 -27.96 -8.69
C ASP A 415 22.61 -26.79 -9.68
N SER A 416 21.40 -26.28 -9.95
CA SER A 416 21.21 -25.23 -10.97
C SER A 416 21.59 -23.83 -10.48
N PHE A 417 21.36 -23.53 -9.20
CA PHE A 417 21.72 -22.24 -8.61
C PHE A 417 23.22 -22.15 -8.29
N ARG A 418 23.83 -23.25 -7.81
CA ARG A 418 25.29 -23.35 -7.62
C ARG A 418 26.05 -23.17 -8.93
N ARG A 419 25.58 -23.72 -10.06
CA ARG A 419 26.24 -23.55 -11.38
C ARG A 419 26.17 -22.12 -11.92
N CYS A 420 25.12 -21.37 -11.61
CA CYS A 420 24.97 -20.00 -12.08
C CYS A 420 25.87 -19.02 -11.30
N LEU A 421 26.02 -19.23 -10.00
CA LEU A 421 26.90 -18.39 -9.16
C LEU A 421 28.39 -18.78 -9.28
N SER A 422 28.72 -20.06 -9.51
CA SER A 422 30.12 -20.49 -9.68
C SER A 422 30.71 -20.17 -11.06
N ARG A 423 29.90 -20.09 -12.13
CA ARG A 423 30.40 -19.65 -13.46
C ARG A 423 30.72 -18.15 -13.49
N ASN A 424 29.84 -17.30 -12.96
CA ASN A 424 30.05 -15.86 -13.02
C ASN A 424 31.21 -15.38 -12.11
N PHE A 425 31.50 -16.09 -11.01
CA PHE A 425 32.61 -15.73 -10.11
C PHE A 425 33.99 -16.25 -10.58
N LEU A 426 34.02 -17.20 -11.53
CA LEU A 426 35.27 -17.73 -12.11
C LEU A 426 35.65 -17.00 -13.41
N ASP A 427 34.69 -16.53 -14.20
CA ASP A 427 34.98 -15.77 -15.42
C ASP A 427 35.57 -14.38 -15.10
N GLU A 428 35.11 -13.72 -14.02
CA GLU A 428 35.64 -12.41 -13.60
C GLU A 428 37.07 -12.50 -13.00
N LYS A 429 37.47 -13.69 -12.51
CA LYS A 429 38.83 -13.93 -12.02
C LYS A 429 39.82 -14.30 -13.13
N THR A 430 39.33 -14.62 -14.33
CA THR A 430 40.16 -15.03 -15.47
C THR A 430 40.54 -13.83 -16.35
N GLU A 431 39.76 -12.75 -16.36
CA GLU A 431 40.15 -11.49 -17.01
C GLU A 431 41.17 -10.66 -16.19
N LEU A 432 41.26 -10.85 -14.87
CA LEU A 432 42.20 -10.13 -14.00
C LEU A 432 43.63 -10.71 -13.93
N LEU A 433 43.91 -11.84 -14.61
CA LEU A 433 45.26 -12.44 -14.66
C LEU A 433 45.92 -12.38 -16.05
N GLY A 434 45.33 -11.65 -17.00
CA GLY A 434 45.82 -11.48 -18.37
C GLY A 434 46.88 -10.40 -18.59
N LEU A 435 47.54 -9.88 -17.55
CA LEU A 435 48.65 -8.93 -17.68
C LEU A 435 49.84 -9.36 -16.82
N ARG A 436 50.62 -10.31 -17.33
CA ARG A 436 52.03 -10.47 -16.96
C ARG A 436 52.89 -10.15 -18.17
N ASN A 437 53.25 -8.87 -18.28
CA ASN A 437 54.43 -8.46 -18.99
C ASN A 437 55.23 -7.58 -18.03
N THR A 438 56.19 -8.19 -17.34
CA THR A 438 57.16 -7.47 -16.50
C THR A 438 58.57 -7.85 -16.98
N ARG A 439 59.08 -7.02 -17.88
CA ARG A 439 60.52 -6.75 -17.97
C ARG A 439 60.75 -5.36 -17.35
N GLU A 440 61.80 -5.29 -16.55
CA GLU A 440 62.46 -4.07 -16.06
C GLU A 440 61.75 -3.30 -14.94
N LEU A 441 62.27 -3.43 -13.72
CA LEU A 441 63.19 -2.43 -13.18
C LEU A 441 63.78 -2.93 -11.87
N GLY A 442 65.11 -3.02 -11.85
CA GLY A 442 65.88 -3.20 -10.64
C GLY A 442 66.07 -1.88 -9.91
N THR A 443 66.43 -2.04 -8.64
CA THR A 443 67.32 -1.17 -7.87
C THR A 443 66.73 0.12 -7.31
N LEU A 444 66.92 0.22 -5.98
CA LEU A 444 66.93 1.38 -5.06
C LEU A 444 65.87 1.21 -3.98
N LEU A 445 66.11 1.26 -2.68
CA LEU A 445 67.27 1.33 -1.76
C LEU A 445 66.65 1.00 -0.37
N PHE A 446 67.51 0.75 0.62
CA PHE A 446 67.35 0.99 2.06
C PHE A 446 66.01 1.50 2.60
#